data_AF-A0A2E5YNR2-F1
#
_entry.id   AF-A0A2E5YNR2-F1
#
_cell.length_a   1.000
_cell.length_b   1.000
_cell.length_c   1.000
_cell.angle_alpha   90.00
_cell.angle_beta   90.00
_cell.angle_gamma   90.00
#
_symmetry.space_group_name_H-M   'P 1'
#
loop_
_entity.id
_entity.type
_entity.pdbx_description
1 polymer ?
#
loop_
_entity_poly.entity_id
_entity_poly.type
_entity_poly.pdbx_seq_one_letter_code
_entity_poly.pdbx_strand_id
1 'polypeptide(L)'
;MDIYFCDICNESVPASDLDRGMAFRRGERVVCAACDKAMSNEGDDAVGAPAVGGAALGGAAEESAASVWQAEPTSETAGPAAEPAASAPARGRSRLTGCLIALLFLFFMCSLAINALLWVEGRRTRDALNASVELLERGDARVNIRIGELQTNIARQTQEKDAYVRETFKAMEGAVGEKFANLGNRVGRSENAVEALRQSSTEDRRALEASVKGVASTAAVASEATESTKEEVEYLTDRVVALEEVLDGGMTSGGIGNAGRQPSWVSHLPELKDASAGNRWNAVTVLGETEDPRVVSYLLPMLDDEDVFVRMATARVLGDLDSFEAVPGLIDALSDSQAAVREAAVVALRILSGKDFRFDPLGKEGDRNKAQSSWRKWWADNSEDASGG
;
A
#
# COMPACT_ATOMS: atom_id res chain seq x y z
N MET A 1 -13.46 -11.87 22.19
CA MET A 1 -12.17 -11.16 22.27
C MET A 1 -12.35 -9.95 21.40
N ASP A 2 -12.80 -8.87 22.01
CA ASP A 2 -13.66 -7.93 21.29
C ASP A 2 -12.80 -6.79 20.76
N ILE A 3 -12.99 -6.48 19.48
CA ILE A 3 -12.19 -5.50 18.75
C ILE A 3 -13.15 -4.42 18.29
N TYR A 4 -12.90 -3.22 18.78
CA TYR A 4 -13.57 -1.99 18.35
C TYR A 4 -12.72 -1.33 17.24
N PHE A 5 -13.23 -0.27 16.64
CA PHE A 5 -12.48 0.56 15.70
C PHE A 5 -12.53 2.01 16.19
N CYS A 6 -11.47 2.77 15.95
CA CYS A 6 -11.47 4.19 16.26
C CYS A 6 -12.32 4.95 15.23
N ASP A 7 -13.36 5.67 15.67
CA ASP A 7 -14.26 6.46 14.82
C ASP A 7 -13.59 7.60 14.02
N ILE A 8 -12.28 7.82 14.20
CA ILE A 8 -11.52 8.93 13.59
C ILE A 8 -10.46 8.42 12.60
N CYS A 9 -9.61 7.44 12.98
CA CYS A 9 -8.61 6.85 12.09
C CYS A 9 -9.01 5.49 11.49
N ASN A 10 -10.15 4.92 11.88
CA ASN A 10 -10.62 3.57 11.51
C ASN A 10 -9.65 2.42 11.86
N GLU A 11 -8.72 2.66 12.78
CA GLU A 11 -7.74 1.69 13.25
C GLU A 11 -8.34 0.78 14.35
N SER A 12 -7.93 -0.49 14.39
CA SER A 12 -8.47 -1.48 15.33
C SER A 12 -8.03 -1.21 16.77
N VAL A 13 -9.00 -1.12 17.68
CA VAL A 13 -8.82 -0.91 19.12
C VAL A 13 -9.24 -2.18 19.88
N PRO A 14 -8.29 -2.98 20.40
CA PRO A 14 -8.60 -4.12 21.26
C PRO A 14 -9.33 -3.69 22.55
N ALA A 15 -10.23 -4.52 23.06
CA ALA A 15 -10.88 -4.25 24.35
C ALA A 15 -9.88 -4.01 25.51
N SER A 16 -8.74 -4.71 25.50
CA SER A 16 -7.66 -4.51 26.49
C SER A 16 -7.12 -3.09 26.55
N ASP A 17 -7.27 -2.32 25.47
CA ASP A 17 -6.63 -1.02 25.33
C ASP A 17 -7.59 0.09 25.78
N LEU A 18 -8.91 -0.18 25.77
CA LEU A 18 -9.89 0.56 26.56
C LEU A 18 -9.66 0.34 28.07
N ASP A 19 -9.48 -0.92 28.49
CA ASP A 19 -9.23 -1.26 29.91
C ASP A 19 -7.92 -0.65 30.47
N ARG A 20 -6.95 -0.39 29.59
CA ARG A 20 -5.65 0.22 29.92
C ARG A 20 -5.60 1.75 29.77
N GLY A 21 -6.68 2.40 29.32
CA GLY A 21 -6.69 3.85 29.05
C GLY A 21 -5.84 4.28 27.84
N MET A 22 -5.54 3.34 26.93
CA MET A 22 -4.89 3.59 25.63
C MET A 22 -5.91 3.95 24.54
N ALA A 23 -7.21 3.80 24.84
CA ALA A 23 -8.33 4.31 24.06
C ALA A 23 -9.45 4.76 25.02
N PHE A 24 -10.34 5.62 24.53
CA PHE A 24 -11.41 6.26 25.31
C PHE A 24 -12.77 6.06 24.65
N ARG A 25 -13.83 5.89 25.45
CA ARG A 25 -15.22 5.99 24.97
C ARG A 25 -15.73 7.41 25.19
N ARG A 26 -16.12 8.11 24.13
CA ARG A 26 -16.79 9.42 24.19
C ARG A 26 -18.24 9.22 23.77
N GLY A 27 -19.07 8.78 24.71
CA GLY A 27 -20.42 8.27 24.43
C GLY A 27 -20.36 6.89 23.78
N GLU A 28 -21.10 6.70 22.68
CA GLU A 28 -21.10 5.45 21.90
C GLU A 28 -19.81 5.26 21.08
N ARG A 29 -19.04 6.33 20.85
CA ARG A 29 -17.84 6.33 19.99
C ARG A 29 -16.57 5.92 20.72
N VAL A 30 -15.68 5.23 20.02
CA VAL A 30 -14.35 4.79 20.49
C VAL A 30 -13.27 5.63 19.80
N VAL A 31 -12.33 6.15 20.59
CA VAL A 31 -11.23 6.99 20.11
C VAL A 31 -9.90 6.46 20.66
N CYS A 32 -8.92 6.16 19.79
CA CYS A 32 -7.58 5.77 20.23
C CYS A 32 -6.82 6.97 20.81
N ALA A 33 -5.87 6.75 21.73
CA ALA A 33 -5.14 7.84 22.38
C ALA A 33 -4.39 8.78 21.42
N ALA A 34 -4.00 8.30 20.22
CA ALA A 34 -3.40 9.15 19.19
C ALA A 34 -4.40 10.19 18.65
N CYS A 35 -5.63 9.76 18.31
CA CYS A 35 -6.68 10.68 17.86
C CYS A 35 -7.22 11.55 19.00
N ASP A 36 -7.31 11.01 20.21
CA ASP A 36 -7.77 11.78 21.38
C ASP A 36 -6.78 12.90 21.74
N LYS A 37 -5.47 12.61 21.67
CA LYS A 37 -4.41 13.63 21.81
C LYS A 37 -4.43 14.65 20.66
N ALA A 38 -4.69 14.22 19.42
CA ALA A 38 -4.79 15.13 18.27
C ALA A 38 -6.03 16.06 18.34
N MET A 39 -7.11 15.66 19.01
CA MET A 39 -8.24 16.54 19.33
C MET A 39 -7.99 17.42 20.56
N SER A 40 -7.18 16.95 21.52
CA SER A 40 -6.90 17.64 22.79
C SER A 40 -5.82 18.71 22.60
N ASN A 41 -6.16 19.73 21.82
CA ASN A 41 -5.26 20.80 21.40
C ASN A 41 -5.09 21.87 22.51
N GLU A 42 -4.45 21.49 23.62
CA GLU A 42 -3.82 22.45 24.53
C GLU A 42 -2.52 22.97 23.86
N GLY A 43 -2.35 24.29 23.81
CA GLY A 43 -1.41 24.94 22.90
C GLY A 43 0.05 24.96 23.36
N ASP A 44 0.94 25.28 22.41
CA ASP A 44 2.37 25.50 22.64
C ASP A 44 2.64 26.74 23.51
N ASP A 45 2.82 26.56 24.82
CA ASP A 45 3.49 27.55 25.69
C ASP A 45 4.96 27.16 25.91
N ALA A 46 5.79 27.52 24.93
CA ALA A 46 7.22 27.22 24.93
C ALA A 46 8.01 28.22 25.79
N VAL A 47 8.60 27.76 26.90
CA VAL A 47 9.55 28.51 27.73
C VAL A 47 10.89 27.79 27.78
N GLY A 48 11.98 28.32 27.24
CA GLY A 48 12.09 29.52 26.41
C GLY A 48 13.52 29.68 25.86
N ALA A 49 13.68 30.37 24.73
CA ALA A 49 14.99 30.71 24.19
C ALA A 49 15.62 31.90 24.94
N PRO A 50 16.96 31.99 24.91
CA PRO A 50 17.54 33.25 24.46
C PRO A 50 18.52 33.04 23.29
N ALA A 51 18.34 33.82 22.23
CA ALA A 51 19.30 33.92 21.13
C ALA A 51 19.82 35.36 21.03
N VAL A 52 21.03 35.58 21.53
CA VAL A 52 21.88 36.75 21.22
C VAL A 52 23.28 36.21 20.93
N GLY A 53 24.01 36.83 20.00
CA GLY A 53 25.27 36.30 19.49
C GLY A 53 26.40 36.18 20.54
N GLY A 54 27.48 35.45 20.26
CA GLY A 54 27.81 34.79 19.00
C GLY A 54 29.27 35.03 18.62
N ALA A 55 29.96 33.95 18.22
CA ALA A 55 31.38 33.88 17.88
C ALA A 55 32.38 34.19 19.02
N ALA A 56 33.65 33.77 18.95
CA ALA A 56 34.22 32.53 18.40
C ALA A 56 35.72 32.48 18.77
N LEU A 57 36.23 31.32 19.20
CA LEU A 57 37.67 31.04 19.39
C LEU A 57 38.36 31.91 20.49
N GLY A 58 39.50 31.55 21.06
CA GLY A 58 40.25 30.28 20.97
C GLY A 58 41.75 30.49 21.15
N GLY A 59 42.45 29.50 21.72
CA GLY A 59 43.91 29.48 21.80
C GLY A 59 44.52 30.13 23.05
N ALA A 60 45.45 29.41 23.68
CA ALA A 60 46.36 29.95 24.68
C ALA A 60 47.63 30.49 24.01
N ALA A 61 48.33 31.40 24.68
CA ALA A 61 49.80 31.50 24.64
C ALA A 61 50.31 32.29 25.86
N GLU A 62 51.56 32.03 26.24
CA GLU A 62 52.20 32.53 27.45
C GLU A 62 53.08 33.78 27.23
N GLU A 63 53.40 34.42 28.36
CA GLU A 63 54.69 35.07 28.70
C GLU A 63 55.21 36.37 28.04
N SER A 64 55.83 37.15 28.94
CA SER A 64 56.97 38.06 28.75
C SER A 64 56.75 39.43 28.05
N ALA A 65 57.49 40.51 28.36
CA ALA A 65 58.27 40.88 29.55
C ALA A 65 58.65 42.39 29.46
N ALA A 66 59.44 42.89 30.43
CA ALA A 66 60.02 44.25 30.56
C ALA A 66 58.99 45.36 30.95
N SER A 67 59.15 46.15 32.03
CA SER A 67 60.28 46.96 32.57
C SER A 67 60.56 48.23 31.74
N VAL A 68 61.15 49.35 32.22
CA VAL A 68 62.01 49.73 33.38
C VAL A 68 61.48 51.12 33.87
N TRP A 69 61.68 51.71 35.07
CA TRP A 69 62.86 52.11 35.90
C TRP A 69 62.36 52.34 37.37
N GLN A 70 63.09 52.12 38.48
CA GLN A 70 64.44 52.58 38.90
C GLN A 70 64.53 54.11 39.14
N ALA A 71 65.27 54.67 40.11
CA ALA A 71 66.28 54.20 41.07
C ALA A 71 66.25 55.13 42.34
N GLU A 72 67.04 55.06 43.44
CA GLU A 72 68.03 54.12 44.04
C GLU A 72 68.26 54.54 45.54
N PRO A 73 68.80 53.69 46.45
CA PRO A 73 69.07 54.04 47.86
C PRO A 73 70.56 54.32 48.19
N THR A 74 70.85 55.06 49.27
CA THR A 74 72.23 55.26 49.80
C THR A 74 72.28 55.23 51.34
N SER A 75 73.50 55.08 51.89
CA SER A 75 73.76 54.93 53.33
C SER A 75 75.12 55.49 53.71
N GLU A 76 75.22 56.24 54.82
CA GLU A 76 76.43 56.60 55.58
C GLU A 76 75.96 57.36 56.87
N THR A 77 76.66 57.58 57.99
CA THR A 77 77.74 57.00 58.83
C THR A 77 77.95 58.03 59.98
N ALA A 78 78.49 57.59 61.13
CA ALA A 78 79.19 58.40 62.16
C ALA A 78 78.52 59.64 62.85
N GLY A 79 78.93 59.90 64.11
CA GLY A 79 78.63 61.16 64.83
C GLY A 79 79.84 62.12 64.85
N PRO A 80 79.74 63.26 65.56
CA PRO A 80 80.46 63.32 66.84
C PRO A 80 79.66 64.03 67.97
N ALA A 81 80.35 64.51 69.01
CA ALA A 81 79.82 64.74 70.36
C ALA A 81 79.77 66.22 70.83
N ALA A 82 79.27 66.37 72.06
CA ALA A 82 79.52 67.45 73.04
C ALA A 82 78.64 68.73 73.04
N GLU A 83 77.78 68.80 74.08
CA GLU A 83 77.59 69.93 75.02
C GLU A 83 77.04 71.31 74.51
N PRO A 84 76.28 72.09 75.34
CA PRO A 84 76.70 72.49 76.69
C PRO A 84 75.67 72.36 77.84
N ALA A 85 76.16 72.71 79.02
CA ALA A 85 75.64 72.47 80.35
C ALA A 85 74.26 73.07 80.74
N ALA A 86 73.61 72.32 81.64
CA ALA A 86 72.91 72.76 82.84
C ALA A 86 71.74 73.77 82.77
N SER A 87 70.54 73.27 83.10
CA SER A 87 69.93 73.57 84.41
C SER A 87 68.81 72.58 84.77
N ALA A 88 68.51 72.49 86.07
CA ALA A 88 67.46 71.65 86.68
C ALA A 88 67.03 72.31 88.01
N PRO A 89 66.04 71.81 88.78
CA PRO A 89 65.08 70.73 88.50
C PRO A 89 63.60 71.12 88.77
N ALA A 90 62.64 70.32 88.28
CA ALA A 90 61.27 70.30 88.81
C ALA A 90 60.64 68.89 88.71
N ARG A 91 59.82 68.52 89.70
CA ARG A 91 59.22 67.17 89.83
C ARG A 91 57.76 67.17 89.37
N GLY A 92 57.32 66.05 88.77
CA GLY A 92 55.95 65.54 88.93
C GLY A 92 55.04 65.46 87.69
N ARG A 93 54.97 64.28 87.05
CA ARG A 93 53.81 63.86 86.22
C ARG A 93 53.72 62.34 85.94
N SER A 94 54.24 61.49 86.83
CA SER A 94 54.43 60.04 86.60
C SER A 94 53.17 59.15 86.59
N ARG A 95 51.98 59.67 86.89
CA ARG A 95 50.73 58.87 86.89
C ARG A 95 49.93 58.94 85.58
N LEU A 96 49.92 60.12 84.91
CA LEU A 96 49.16 60.32 83.66
C LEU A 96 49.72 59.49 82.50
N THR A 97 51.04 59.41 82.38
CA THR A 97 51.71 58.60 81.35
C THR A 97 51.42 57.11 81.51
N GLY A 98 51.42 56.60 82.74
CA GLY A 98 51.06 55.20 83.03
C GLY A 98 49.63 54.84 82.60
N CYS A 99 48.65 55.70 82.91
CA CYS A 99 47.27 55.50 82.47
C CYS A 99 47.13 55.53 80.93
N LEU A 100 47.85 56.44 80.26
CA LEU A 100 47.78 56.57 78.80
C LEU A 100 48.38 55.34 78.09
N ILE A 101 49.51 54.82 78.58
CA ILE A 101 50.11 53.56 78.11
C ILE A 101 49.15 52.38 78.32
N ALA A 102 48.51 52.29 79.50
CA ALA A 102 47.55 51.22 79.78
C ALA A 102 46.31 51.27 78.86
N LEU A 103 45.79 52.45 78.55
CA LEU A 103 44.68 52.63 77.60
C LEU A 103 45.08 52.26 76.16
N LEU A 104 46.27 52.64 75.72
CA LEU A 104 46.79 52.24 74.40
C LEU A 104 47.00 50.71 74.32
N PHE A 105 47.48 50.08 75.38
CA PHE A 105 47.63 48.62 75.43
C PHE A 105 46.28 47.90 75.40
N LEU A 106 45.28 48.38 76.15
CA LEU A 106 43.92 47.85 76.10
C LEU A 106 43.28 48.03 74.71
N PHE A 107 43.47 49.19 74.07
CA PHE A 107 43.00 49.43 72.71
C PHE A 107 43.69 48.50 71.69
N PHE A 108 45.00 48.30 71.81
CA PHE A 108 45.76 47.38 70.97
C PHE A 108 45.30 45.92 71.13
N MET A 109 45.12 45.45 72.38
CA MET A 109 44.60 44.11 72.66
C MET A 109 43.15 43.93 72.19
N CYS A 110 42.31 44.97 72.29
CA CYS A 110 40.95 44.96 71.74
C CYS A 110 40.95 44.90 70.20
N SER A 111 41.82 45.69 69.55
CA SER A 111 42.02 45.65 68.10
C SER A 111 42.51 44.29 67.61
N LEU A 112 43.47 43.66 68.33
CA LEU A 112 43.90 42.29 68.05
C LEU A 112 42.76 41.28 68.20
N ALA A 113 41.94 41.39 69.25
CA ALA A 113 40.80 40.51 69.46
C ALA A 113 39.73 40.67 68.35
N ILE A 114 39.43 41.90 67.93
CA ILE A 114 38.50 42.18 66.82
C ILE A 114 39.04 41.60 65.51
N ASN A 115 40.33 41.83 65.19
CA ASN A 115 40.95 41.26 64.00
C ASN A 115 40.99 39.72 64.02
N ALA A 116 41.22 39.10 65.19
CA ALA A 116 41.17 37.65 65.34
C ALA A 116 39.75 37.09 65.12
N LEU A 117 38.71 37.76 65.64
CA LEU A 117 37.31 37.38 65.40
C LEU A 117 36.92 37.53 63.92
N LEU A 118 37.28 38.65 63.28
CA LEU A 118 37.06 38.87 61.85
C LEU A 118 37.81 37.84 60.98
N TRP A 119 39.01 37.41 61.38
CA TRP A 119 39.78 36.37 60.68
C TRP A 119 39.21 34.96 60.88
N VAL A 120 38.65 34.65 62.05
CA VAL A 120 37.94 33.38 62.31
C VAL A 120 36.63 33.32 61.53
N GLU A 121 35.83 34.38 61.54
CA GLU A 121 34.58 34.42 60.78
C GLU A 121 34.84 34.46 59.27
N GLY A 122 35.82 35.27 58.84
CA GLY A 122 36.36 35.27 57.49
C GLY A 122 37.10 33.99 57.08
N ARG A 123 37.33 33.04 58.00
CA ARG A 123 37.72 31.66 57.67
C ARG A 123 36.48 30.80 57.48
N ARG A 124 35.54 30.81 58.43
CA ARG A 124 34.26 30.06 58.35
C ARG A 124 33.51 30.31 57.04
N THR A 125 33.44 31.57 56.59
CA THR A 125 32.77 31.93 55.32
C THR A 125 33.49 31.36 54.10
N ARG A 126 34.84 31.32 54.09
CA ARG A 126 35.61 30.64 53.03
C ARG A 126 35.45 29.13 53.07
N ASP A 127 35.49 28.51 54.25
CA ASP A 127 35.32 27.07 54.40
C ASP A 127 33.91 26.63 53.93
N ALA A 128 32.88 27.40 54.27
CA ALA A 128 31.50 27.19 53.80
C ALA A 128 31.35 27.42 52.28
N LEU A 129 31.99 28.46 51.73
CA LEU A 129 31.98 28.73 50.30
C LEU A 129 32.67 27.60 49.52
N ASN A 130 33.85 27.16 49.96
CA ASN A 130 34.59 26.04 49.37
C ASN A 130 33.76 24.75 49.37
N ALA A 131 33.08 24.44 50.48
CA ALA A 131 32.18 23.29 50.55
C ALA A 131 30.99 23.40 49.58
N SER A 132 30.47 24.61 49.33
CA SER A 132 29.42 24.83 48.33
C SER A 132 29.92 24.69 46.88
N VAL A 133 31.16 25.12 46.60
CA VAL A 133 31.81 24.93 45.29
C VAL A 133 32.04 23.45 45.01
N GLU A 134 32.59 22.71 45.98
CA GLU A 134 32.84 21.27 45.82
C GLU A 134 31.52 20.48 45.60
N LEU A 135 30.41 20.91 46.22
CA LEU A 135 29.08 20.32 45.96
C LEU A 135 28.57 20.62 44.54
N LEU A 136 28.86 21.79 43.99
CA LEU A 136 28.53 22.16 42.61
C LEU A 136 29.39 21.39 41.60
N GLU A 137 30.70 21.27 41.82
CA GLU A 137 31.62 20.48 40.97
C GLU A 137 31.21 18.99 40.95
N ARG A 138 30.92 18.41 42.11
CA ARG A 138 30.34 17.05 42.21
C ARG A 138 28.94 16.96 41.58
N GLY A 139 28.21 18.06 41.44
CA GLY A 139 26.94 18.15 40.73
C GLY A 139 27.15 18.05 39.23
N ASP A 140 27.93 18.98 38.68
CA ASP A 140 28.27 19.09 37.26
C ASP A 140 28.93 17.81 36.72
N ALA A 141 29.88 17.21 37.45
CA ALA A 141 30.49 15.94 37.07
C ALA A 141 29.47 14.81 36.88
N ARG A 142 28.42 14.74 37.72
CA ARG A 142 27.34 13.73 37.58
C ARG A 142 26.42 14.04 36.41
N VAL A 143 26.15 15.32 36.14
CA VAL A 143 25.36 15.75 34.97
C VAL A 143 26.10 15.41 33.68
N ASN A 144 27.39 15.73 33.59
CA ASN A 144 28.22 15.46 32.41
C ASN A 144 28.38 13.96 32.12
N ILE A 145 28.55 13.12 33.14
CA ILE A 145 28.52 11.64 32.99
C ILE A 145 27.16 11.22 32.39
N ARG A 146 26.04 11.70 32.94
CA ARG A 146 24.71 11.30 32.48
C ARG A 146 24.38 11.81 31.06
N ILE A 147 24.91 12.97 30.67
CA ILE A 147 24.84 13.47 29.28
C ILE A 147 25.59 12.53 28.32
N GLY A 148 26.80 12.08 28.68
CA GLY A 148 27.56 11.11 27.89
C GLY A 148 26.85 9.75 27.75
N GLU A 149 26.25 9.24 28.83
CA GLU A 149 25.41 8.03 28.80
C GLU A 149 24.17 8.19 27.90
N LEU A 150 23.54 9.37 27.88
CA LEU A 150 22.39 9.65 27.00
C LEU A 150 22.81 9.78 25.54
N GLN A 151 23.90 10.50 25.24
CA GLN A 151 24.45 10.65 23.89
C GLN A 151 24.82 9.30 23.27
N THR A 152 25.51 8.44 24.02
CA THR A 152 25.89 7.09 23.56
C THR A 152 24.67 6.18 23.33
N ASN A 153 23.65 6.24 24.20
CA ASN A 153 22.41 5.49 23.99
C ASN A 153 21.60 5.99 22.77
N ILE A 154 21.52 7.31 22.56
CA ILE A 154 20.87 7.90 21.39
C ILE A 154 21.60 7.48 20.10
N ALA A 155 22.93 7.61 20.06
CA ALA A 155 23.73 7.19 18.91
C ALA A 155 23.53 5.71 18.56
N ARG A 156 23.52 4.82 19.56
CA ARG A 156 23.23 3.39 19.38
C ARG A 156 21.82 3.16 18.81
N GLN A 157 20.79 3.79 19.37
CA GLN A 157 19.41 3.64 18.88
C GLN A 157 19.22 4.15 17.45
N THR A 158 19.89 5.24 17.06
CA THR A 158 19.88 5.72 15.67
C THR A 158 20.54 4.70 14.75
N GLN A 159 21.74 4.21 15.10
CA GLN A 159 22.44 3.20 14.30
C GLN A 159 21.64 1.90 14.12
N GLU A 160 20.97 1.43 15.17
CA GLU A 160 20.10 0.25 15.14
C GLU A 160 18.88 0.45 14.21
N LYS A 161 18.23 1.63 14.27
CA LYS A 161 17.11 1.98 13.38
C LYS A 161 17.56 2.12 11.93
N ASP A 162 18.68 2.80 11.67
CA ASP A 162 19.21 2.96 10.32
C ASP A 162 19.64 1.61 9.70
N ALA A 163 20.14 0.67 10.50
CA ALA A 163 20.42 -0.68 10.06
C ALA A 163 19.14 -1.43 9.68
N TYR A 164 18.12 -1.39 10.54
CA TYR A 164 16.82 -2.01 10.29
C TYR A 164 16.12 -1.46 9.03
N VAL A 165 16.10 -0.13 8.85
CA VAL A 165 15.50 0.53 7.68
C VAL A 165 16.23 0.15 6.39
N ARG A 166 17.57 0.08 6.40
CA ARG A 166 18.34 -0.33 5.21
C ARG A 166 18.11 -1.78 4.82
N GLU A 167 18.10 -2.72 5.78
CA GLU A 167 17.90 -4.14 5.44
C GLU A 167 16.45 -4.43 5.01
N THR A 168 15.45 -3.78 5.61
CA THR A 168 14.05 -3.89 5.17
C THR A 168 13.82 -3.27 3.79
N PHE A 169 14.45 -2.13 3.47
CA PHE A 169 14.38 -1.53 2.13
C PHE A 169 15.02 -2.43 1.07
N LYS A 170 16.23 -2.94 1.32
CA LYS A 170 16.95 -3.86 0.43
C LYS A 170 16.19 -5.18 0.21
N ALA A 171 15.54 -5.73 1.24
CA ALA A 171 14.66 -6.89 1.09
C ALA A 171 13.43 -6.59 0.21
N MET A 172 12.87 -5.37 0.32
CA MET A 172 11.78 -4.90 -0.52
C MET A 172 12.22 -4.73 -1.98
N GLU A 173 13.37 -4.11 -2.24
CA GLU A 173 13.97 -3.99 -3.58
C GLU A 173 14.16 -5.37 -4.24
N GLY A 174 14.71 -6.34 -3.51
CA GLY A 174 14.87 -7.72 -3.99
C GLY A 174 13.55 -8.38 -4.38
N ALA A 175 12.54 -8.33 -3.49
CA ALA A 175 11.22 -8.92 -3.74
C ALA A 175 10.43 -8.20 -4.86
N VAL A 176 10.66 -6.90 -5.07
CA VAL A 176 10.11 -6.13 -6.20
C VAL A 176 10.82 -6.50 -7.50
N GLY A 177 12.14 -6.59 -7.50
CA GLY A 177 12.95 -7.01 -8.65
C GLY A 177 12.61 -8.42 -9.14
N GLU A 178 12.46 -9.39 -8.23
CA GLU A 178 12.05 -10.76 -8.57
C GLU A 178 10.66 -10.78 -9.23
N LYS A 179 9.70 -10.02 -8.70
CA LYS A 179 8.35 -9.90 -9.30
C LYS A 179 8.39 -9.29 -10.69
N PHE A 180 9.19 -8.24 -10.92
CA PHE A 180 9.35 -7.65 -12.25
C PHE A 180 10.04 -8.62 -13.23
N ALA A 181 11.06 -9.37 -12.79
CA ALA A 181 11.70 -10.39 -13.62
C ALA A 181 10.73 -11.54 -14.00
N ASN A 182 9.92 -12.00 -13.05
CA ASN A 182 8.87 -13.00 -13.31
C ASN A 182 7.81 -12.46 -14.29
N LEU A 183 7.38 -11.19 -14.11
CA LEU A 183 6.42 -10.53 -14.99
C LEU A 183 6.98 -10.39 -16.43
N GLY A 184 8.24 -9.95 -16.59
CA GLY A 184 8.90 -9.89 -17.90
C GLY A 184 8.98 -11.26 -18.58
N ASN A 185 9.35 -12.31 -17.82
CA ASN A 185 9.35 -13.69 -18.28
C ASN A 185 7.96 -14.27 -18.59
N ARG A 186 6.88 -13.60 -18.18
CA ARG A 186 5.50 -13.92 -18.59
C ARG A 186 5.12 -13.13 -19.85
N VAL A 187 5.39 -11.83 -19.88
CA VAL A 187 5.12 -10.94 -21.02
C VAL A 187 5.80 -11.45 -22.29
N GLY A 188 7.11 -11.70 -22.25
CA GLY A 188 7.85 -12.22 -23.41
C GLY A 188 7.37 -13.60 -23.90
N ARG A 189 6.82 -14.44 -23.00
CA ARG A 189 6.17 -15.69 -23.42
C ARG A 189 4.82 -15.46 -24.09
N SER A 190 4.01 -14.51 -23.63
CA SER A 190 2.78 -14.13 -24.31
C SER A 190 3.04 -13.44 -25.65
N GLU A 191 4.07 -12.60 -25.77
CA GLU A 191 4.46 -11.96 -27.03
C GLU A 191 4.88 -13.00 -28.07
N ASN A 192 5.77 -13.94 -27.69
CA ASN A 192 6.17 -15.05 -28.56
C ASN A 192 4.99 -15.95 -28.97
N ALA A 193 4.04 -16.21 -28.07
CA ALA A 193 2.86 -17.01 -28.37
C ALA A 193 1.89 -16.29 -29.33
N VAL A 194 1.66 -14.99 -29.12
CA VAL A 194 0.84 -14.16 -30.02
C VAL A 194 1.49 -14.05 -31.41
N GLU A 195 2.81 -13.95 -31.48
CA GLU A 195 3.52 -13.88 -32.77
C GLU A 195 3.50 -15.21 -33.52
N ALA A 196 3.61 -16.35 -32.82
CA ALA A 196 3.40 -17.67 -33.41
C ALA A 196 1.97 -17.86 -33.94
N LEU A 197 0.95 -17.38 -33.21
CA LEU A 197 -0.45 -17.40 -33.65
C LEU A 197 -0.69 -16.53 -34.89
N ARG A 198 -0.04 -15.35 -34.98
CA ARG A 198 -0.07 -14.53 -36.21
C ARG A 198 0.53 -15.26 -37.39
N GLN A 199 1.67 -15.93 -37.19
CA GLN A 199 2.35 -16.67 -38.26
C GLN A 199 1.46 -17.80 -38.78
N SER A 200 0.92 -18.66 -37.91
CA SER A 200 -0.09 -19.67 -38.28
C SER A 200 -1.24 -19.04 -39.07
N SER A 201 -1.90 -18.01 -38.53
CA SER A 201 -3.04 -17.36 -39.19
C SER A 201 -2.71 -16.82 -40.60
N THR A 202 -1.48 -16.36 -40.86
CA THR A 202 -1.06 -15.97 -42.21
C THR A 202 -0.77 -17.14 -43.15
N GLU A 203 -0.42 -18.31 -42.64
CA GLU A 203 -0.25 -19.54 -43.42
C GLU A 203 -1.61 -20.20 -43.69
N ASP A 204 -2.47 -20.30 -42.68
CA ASP A 204 -3.86 -20.76 -42.78
C ASP A 204 -4.65 -19.96 -43.82
N ARG A 205 -4.53 -18.62 -43.80
CA ARG A 205 -5.15 -17.75 -44.82
C ARG A 205 -4.59 -18.01 -46.23
N ARG A 206 -3.29 -18.25 -46.39
CA ARG A 206 -2.69 -18.57 -47.70
C ARG A 206 -3.19 -19.93 -48.22
N ALA A 207 -3.31 -20.93 -47.34
CA ALA A 207 -3.88 -22.22 -47.68
C ALA A 207 -5.35 -22.11 -48.09
N LEU A 208 -6.14 -21.31 -47.37
CA LEU A 208 -7.53 -21.03 -47.72
C LEU A 208 -7.65 -20.28 -49.07
N GLU A 209 -6.83 -19.26 -49.32
CA GLU A 209 -6.80 -18.55 -50.61
C GLU A 209 -6.40 -19.45 -51.79
N ALA A 210 -5.52 -20.44 -51.57
CA ALA A 210 -5.17 -21.45 -52.57
C ALA A 210 -6.35 -22.41 -52.82
N SER A 211 -6.98 -22.92 -51.77
CA SER A 211 -8.16 -23.79 -51.86
C SER A 211 -9.35 -23.10 -52.54
N VAL A 212 -9.63 -21.84 -52.20
CA VAL A 212 -10.70 -21.05 -52.85
C VAL A 212 -10.42 -20.84 -54.34
N LYS A 213 -9.17 -20.60 -54.74
CA LYS A 213 -8.79 -20.54 -56.17
C LYS A 213 -8.96 -21.89 -56.88
N GLY A 214 -8.67 -23.00 -56.19
CA GLY A 214 -8.96 -24.35 -56.69
C GLY A 214 -10.45 -24.60 -56.89
N VAL A 215 -11.27 -24.29 -55.88
CA VAL A 215 -12.73 -24.42 -55.98
C VAL A 215 -13.30 -23.55 -57.09
N ALA A 216 -12.83 -22.29 -57.22
CA ALA A 216 -13.23 -21.40 -58.30
C ALA A 216 -12.88 -21.94 -59.70
N SER A 217 -11.71 -22.56 -59.89
CA SER A 217 -11.35 -23.17 -61.18
C SER A 217 -12.18 -24.42 -61.49
N THR A 218 -12.47 -25.26 -60.47
CA THR A 218 -13.38 -26.40 -60.66
C THR A 218 -14.83 -25.96 -60.91
N ALA A 219 -15.29 -24.87 -60.29
CA ALA A 219 -16.61 -24.30 -60.51
C ALA A 219 -16.75 -23.70 -61.92
N ALA A 220 -15.69 -23.09 -62.46
CA ALA A 220 -15.67 -22.63 -63.85
C ALA A 220 -15.83 -23.81 -64.83
N VAL A 221 -15.02 -24.87 -64.69
CA VAL A 221 -15.13 -26.09 -65.51
C VAL A 221 -16.50 -26.75 -65.35
N ALA A 222 -17.05 -26.79 -64.13
CA ALA A 222 -18.40 -27.29 -63.90
C ALA A 222 -19.48 -26.43 -64.56
N SER A 223 -19.32 -25.10 -64.57
CA SER A 223 -20.28 -24.19 -65.23
C SER A 223 -20.29 -24.37 -66.75
N GLU A 224 -19.12 -24.50 -67.37
CA GLU A 224 -18.93 -24.76 -68.80
C GLU A 224 -19.51 -26.14 -69.19
N ALA A 225 -19.30 -27.16 -68.34
CA ALA A 225 -19.95 -28.46 -68.48
C ALA A 225 -21.49 -28.37 -68.31
N THR A 226 -22.01 -27.57 -67.37
CA THR A 226 -23.47 -27.42 -67.22
C THR A 226 -24.12 -26.72 -68.40
N GLU A 227 -23.46 -25.72 -69.01
CA GLU A 227 -23.93 -25.06 -70.22
C GLU A 227 -24.00 -26.06 -71.39
N SER A 228 -22.97 -26.91 -71.56
CA SER A 228 -22.98 -28.00 -72.54
C SER A 228 -24.07 -29.05 -72.29
N THR A 229 -24.27 -29.49 -71.04
CA THR A 229 -25.39 -30.41 -70.72
C THR A 229 -26.76 -29.75 -70.88
N LYS A 230 -26.85 -28.42 -70.75
CA LYS A 230 -28.07 -27.66 -71.00
C LYS A 230 -28.38 -27.61 -72.49
N GLU A 231 -27.40 -27.45 -73.37
CA GLU A 231 -27.58 -27.60 -74.82
C GLU A 231 -28.05 -29.03 -75.20
N GLU A 232 -27.45 -30.07 -74.60
CA GLU A 232 -27.90 -31.46 -74.80
C GLU A 232 -29.33 -31.70 -74.26
N VAL A 233 -29.66 -31.14 -73.09
CA VAL A 233 -31.00 -31.24 -72.49
C VAL A 233 -32.02 -30.45 -73.29
N GLU A 234 -31.69 -29.27 -73.81
CA GLU A 234 -32.59 -28.46 -74.65
C GLU A 234 -32.88 -29.18 -75.98
N TYR A 235 -31.86 -29.77 -76.62
CA TYR A 235 -32.03 -30.67 -77.77
C TYR A 235 -32.87 -31.92 -77.46
N LEU A 236 -32.72 -32.51 -76.27
CA LEU A 236 -33.55 -33.62 -75.82
C LEU A 236 -34.97 -33.17 -75.45
N THR A 237 -35.15 -31.96 -74.92
CA THR A 237 -36.45 -31.38 -74.58
C THR A 237 -37.25 -31.05 -75.84
N ASP A 238 -36.67 -30.44 -76.87
CA ASP A 238 -37.32 -30.27 -78.18
C ASP A 238 -37.80 -31.62 -78.74
N ARG A 239 -36.98 -32.67 -78.58
CA ARG A 239 -37.33 -34.04 -78.99
C ARG A 239 -38.35 -34.73 -78.08
N VAL A 240 -38.45 -34.34 -76.81
CA VAL A 240 -39.47 -34.81 -75.87
C VAL A 240 -40.79 -34.07 -76.11
N VAL A 241 -40.77 -32.77 -76.42
CA VAL A 241 -41.94 -31.99 -76.81
C VAL A 241 -42.53 -32.52 -78.13
N ALA A 242 -41.68 -32.88 -79.11
CA ALA A 242 -42.10 -33.60 -80.33
C ALA A 242 -42.60 -35.04 -80.07
N LEU A 243 -42.46 -35.55 -78.84
CA LEU A 243 -43.02 -36.80 -78.33
C LEU A 243 -44.24 -36.56 -77.41
N GLU A 244 -44.36 -35.39 -76.80
CA GLU A 244 -45.52 -34.93 -76.03
C GLU A 244 -46.64 -34.43 -76.95
N GLU A 245 -46.36 -33.90 -78.14
CA GLU A 245 -47.36 -33.80 -79.23
C GLU A 245 -47.94 -35.16 -79.64
N VAL A 246 -47.27 -36.27 -79.28
CA VAL A 246 -47.73 -37.66 -79.49
C VAL A 246 -48.34 -38.26 -78.21
N LEU A 247 -48.19 -37.61 -77.04
CA LEU A 247 -48.55 -38.17 -75.73
C LEU A 247 -49.48 -37.29 -74.87
N ASP A 248 -49.74 -36.01 -75.19
CA ASP A 248 -50.63 -35.12 -74.42
C ASP A 248 -52.13 -35.42 -74.69
N GLY A 249 -52.47 -36.69 -74.45
CA GLY A 249 -53.79 -37.16 -74.06
C GLY A 249 -54.08 -36.92 -72.56
N GLY A 250 -53.34 -36.02 -71.90
CA GLY A 250 -53.83 -35.23 -70.77
C GLY A 250 -53.45 -35.63 -69.34
N MET A 251 -54.06 -34.84 -68.43
CA MET A 251 -54.01 -34.84 -66.96
C MET A 251 -52.85 -34.10 -66.27
N THR A 252 -53.15 -32.83 -66.02
CA THR A 252 -52.52 -31.97 -64.99
C THR A 252 -52.52 -32.61 -63.59
N SER A 253 -51.43 -32.39 -62.83
CA SER A 253 -51.52 -32.20 -61.38
C SER A 253 -50.47 -31.19 -60.90
N GLY A 254 -50.68 -30.42 -59.83
CA GLY A 254 -51.90 -30.35 -59.02
C GLY A 254 -51.65 -30.27 -57.51
N GLY A 255 -50.92 -29.24 -57.05
CA GLY A 255 -50.85 -28.89 -55.63
C GLY A 255 -49.47 -29.09 -54.98
N ILE A 256 -48.73 -27.99 -54.81
CA ILE A 256 -47.66 -27.91 -53.82
C ILE A 256 -48.31 -27.53 -52.49
N GLY A 257 -48.22 -28.42 -51.49
CA GLY A 257 -48.75 -28.19 -50.16
C GLY A 257 -47.95 -27.12 -49.40
N ASN A 258 -48.65 -26.32 -48.58
CA ASN A 258 -48.04 -25.30 -47.73
C ASN A 258 -47.27 -25.95 -46.56
N ALA A 259 -45.98 -26.24 -46.77
CA ALA A 259 -45.12 -26.81 -45.75
C ALA A 259 -44.86 -25.80 -44.62
N GLY A 260 -45.00 -26.26 -43.36
CA GLY A 260 -44.76 -25.42 -42.19
C GLY A 260 -43.34 -24.88 -42.17
N ARG A 261 -43.19 -23.55 -42.09
CA ARG A 261 -41.89 -22.88 -42.06
C ARG A 261 -41.19 -23.22 -40.73
N GLN A 262 -40.04 -23.89 -40.81
CA GLN A 262 -39.18 -24.15 -39.63
C GLN A 262 -38.82 -22.82 -38.94
N PRO A 263 -38.62 -22.80 -37.60
CA PRO A 263 -38.10 -21.63 -36.91
C PRO A 263 -36.74 -21.21 -37.50
N SER A 264 -36.52 -19.90 -37.66
CA SER A 264 -35.30 -19.37 -38.30
C SER A 264 -34.02 -19.70 -37.55
N TRP A 265 -34.08 -19.94 -36.24
CA TRP A 265 -32.93 -20.34 -35.44
C TRP A 265 -32.39 -21.75 -35.79
N VAL A 266 -33.22 -22.62 -36.40
CA VAL A 266 -32.82 -24.01 -36.73
C VAL A 266 -31.65 -24.04 -37.73
N SER A 267 -31.51 -23.04 -38.62
CA SER A 267 -30.37 -22.96 -39.55
C SER A 267 -29.03 -22.62 -38.89
N HIS A 268 -29.02 -22.11 -37.65
CA HIS A 268 -27.81 -21.75 -36.92
C HIS A 268 -27.30 -22.87 -35.98
N LEU A 269 -28.09 -23.94 -35.77
CA LEU A 269 -27.67 -25.12 -35.00
C LEU A 269 -26.40 -25.83 -35.53
N PRO A 270 -26.09 -25.87 -36.85
CA PRO A 270 -24.82 -26.40 -37.34
C PRO A 270 -23.61 -25.54 -36.94
N GLU A 271 -23.78 -24.22 -36.84
CA GLU A 271 -22.70 -23.27 -36.54
C GLU A 271 -22.17 -23.43 -35.10
N LEU A 272 -22.99 -23.92 -34.17
CA LEU A 272 -22.55 -24.35 -32.82
C LEU A 272 -21.47 -25.44 -32.84
N LYS A 273 -21.27 -26.12 -33.97
CA LYS A 273 -20.26 -27.20 -34.14
C LYS A 273 -19.16 -26.83 -35.12
N ASP A 274 -19.07 -25.55 -35.50
CA ASP A 274 -18.03 -25.07 -36.40
C ASP A 274 -16.64 -25.07 -35.75
N ALA A 275 -15.60 -25.27 -36.55
CA ALA A 275 -14.21 -25.26 -36.07
C ALA A 275 -13.75 -23.87 -35.59
N SER A 276 -14.36 -22.80 -36.09
CA SER A 276 -14.09 -21.43 -35.63
C SER A 276 -14.91 -21.11 -34.38
N ALA A 277 -14.23 -20.87 -33.25
CA ALA A 277 -14.86 -20.34 -32.04
C ALA A 277 -15.64 -19.03 -32.30
N GLY A 278 -15.21 -18.21 -33.27
CA GLY A 278 -15.95 -17.00 -33.67
C GLY A 278 -17.31 -17.31 -34.32
N ASN A 279 -17.42 -18.41 -35.08
CA ASN A 279 -18.69 -18.86 -35.64
C ASN A 279 -19.59 -19.47 -34.56
N ARG A 280 -19.01 -20.27 -33.63
CA ARG A 280 -19.75 -20.79 -32.46
C ARG A 280 -20.27 -19.66 -31.56
N TRP A 281 -19.47 -18.60 -31.36
CA TRP A 281 -19.86 -17.40 -30.60
C TRP A 281 -20.99 -16.61 -31.28
N ASN A 282 -20.91 -16.41 -32.61
CA ASN A 282 -21.99 -15.80 -33.39
C ASN A 282 -23.28 -16.62 -33.25
N ALA A 283 -23.19 -17.95 -33.39
CA ALA A 283 -24.34 -18.85 -33.28
C ALA A 283 -25.00 -18.79 -31.89
N VAL A 284 -24.22 -18.87 -30.80
CA VAL A 284 -24.73 -18.69 -29.43
C VAL A 284 -25.47 -17.37 -29.26
N THR A 285 -24.93 -16.28 -29.82
CA THR A 285 -25.53 -14.95 -29.74
C THR A 285 -26.84 -14.87 -30.53
N VAL A 286 -26.85 -15.31 -31.79
CA VAL A 286 -28.03 -15.29 -32.67
C VAL A 286 -29.14 -16.21 -32.16
N LEU A 287 -28.81 -17.35 -31.54
CA LEU A 287 -29.80 -18.20 -30.88
C LEU A 287 -30.40 -17.51 -29.65
N GLY A 288 -29.60 -16.77 -28.88
CA GLY A 288 -30.07 -15.97 -27.74
C GLY A 288 -31.04 -14.86 -28.13
N GLU A 289 -30.79 -14.16 -29.25
CA GLU A 289 -31.67 -13.11 -29.79
C GLU A 289 -33.07 -13.59 -30.23
N THR A 290 -33.36 -14.91 -30.18
CA THR A 290 -34.63 -15.46 -30.67
C THR A 290 -35.75 -15.57 -29.64
N GLU A 291 -35.44 -15.38 -28.34
CA GLU A 291 -36.37 -15.50 -27.20
C GLU A 291 -37.15 -16.84 -27.15
N ASP A 292 -36.71 -17.87 -27.86
CA ASP A 292 -37.40 -19.16 -27.99
C ASP A 292 -36.82 -20.19 -26.99
N PRO A 293 -37.55 -20.63 -25.94
CA PRO A 293 -37.02 -21.52 -24.91
C PRO A 293 -36.46 -22.84 -25.44
N ARG A 294 -36.82 -23.25 -26.65
CA ARG A 294 -36.30 -24.49 -27.28
C ARG A 294 -34.80 -24.42 -27.56
N VAL A 295 -34.20 -23.24 -27.69
CA VAL A 295 -32.75 -23.11 -27.95
C VAL A 295 -31.90 -23.51 -26.74
N VAL A 296 -32.43 -23.43 -25.51
CA VAL A 296 -31.73 -23.74 -24.25
C VAL A 296 -31.04 -25.10 -24.30
N SER A 297 -31.76 -26.13 -24.74
CA SER A 297 -31.24 -27.51 -24.85
C SER A 297 -30.03 -27.66 -25.78
N TYR A 298 -29.85 -26.75 -26.74
CA TYR A 298 -28.71 -26.70 -27.66
C TYR A 298 -27.58 -25.80 -27.15
N LEU A 299 -27.90 -24.82 -26.31
CA LEU A 299 -26.93 -23.90 -25.70
C LEU A 299 -26.28 -24.47 -24.43
N LEU A 300 -26.98 -25.31 -23.66
CA LEU A 300 -26.44 -25.94 -22.45
C LEU A 300 -25.03 -26.55 -22.61
N PRO A 301 -24.70 -27.34 -23.65
CA PRO A 301 -23.36 -27.89 -23.85
C PRO A 301 -22.28 -26.85 -24.15
N MET A 302 -22.66 -25.65 -24.61
CA MET A 302 -21.72 -24.57 -24.94
C MET A 302 -21.16 -23.88 -23.68
N LEU A 303 -21.68 -24.21 -22.49
CA LEU A 303 -21.07 -23.87 -21.20
C LEU A 303 -19.75 -24.60 -20.95
N ASP A 304 -19.44 -25.67 -21.69
CA ASP A 304 -18.19 -26.45 -21.61
C ASP A 304 -17.31 -26.30 -22.87
N ASP A 305 -17.60 -25.34 -23.75
CA ASP A 305 -16.82 -25.09 -24.98
C ASP A 305 -15.33 -24.80 -24.67
N GLU A 306 -14.42 -25.21 -25.54
CA GLU A 306 -12.98 -24.92 -25.42
C GLU A 306 -12.68 -23.40 -25.31
N ASP A 307 -13.45 -22.56 -26.02
CA ASP A 307 -13.23 -21.12 -26.08
C ASP A 307 -13.92 -20.34 -24.96
N VAL A 308 -13.18 -19.36 -24.43
CA VAL A 308 -13.56 -18.55 -23.27
C VAL A 308 -14.71 -17.60 -23.59
N PHE A 309 -14.76 -17.05 -24.81
CA PHE A 309 -15.81 -16.14 -25.23
C PHE A 309 -17.11 -16.90 -25.52
N VAL A 310 -17.03 -18.11 -26.09
CA VAL A 310 -18.19 -18.99 -26.30
C VAL A 310 -18.83 -19.38 -24.96
N ARG A 311 -18.06 -19.85 -23.97
CA ARG A 311 -18.60 -20.17 -22.62
C ARG A 311 -19.21 -18.95 -21.93
N MET A 312 -18.52 -17.81 -21.98
CA MET A 312 -18.98 -16.55 -21.39
C MET A 312 -20.29 -16.04 -22.04
N ALA A 313 -20.38 -16.09 -23.38
CA ALA A 313 -21.58 -15.70 -24.10
C ALA A 313 -22.75 -16.63 -23.78
N THR A 314 -22.50 -17.95 -23.73
CA THR A 314 -23.51 -18.95 -23.37
C THR A 314 -24.05 -18.71 -21.96
N ALA A 315 -23.16 -18.52 -20.98
CA ALA A 315 -23.56 -18.26 -19.59
C ALA A 315 -24.45 -17.01 -19.47
N ARG A 316 -24.14 -15.95 -20.24
CA ARG A 316 -24.98 -14.76 -20.31
C ARG A 316 -26.33 -15.04 -20.99
N VAL A 317 -26.32 -15.61 -22.20
CA VAL A 317 -27.53 -15.86 -23.00
C VAL A 317 -28.54 -16.73 -22.24
N LEU A 318 -28.08 -17.75 -21.51
CA LEU A 318 -28.95 -18.60 -20.70
C LEU A 318 -29.62 -17.85 -19.53
N GLY A 319 -29.01 -16.77 -19.03
CA GLY A 319 -29.64 -15.85 -18.07
C GLY A 319 -30.57 -14.84 -18.74
N ASP A 320 -30.17 -14.29 -19.89
CA ASP A 320 -30.98 -13.35 -20.68
C ASP A 320 -32.26 -14.03 -21.25
N LEU A 321 -32.26 -15.37 -21.43
CA LEU A 321 -33.41 -16.21 -21.82
C LEU A 321 -34.31 -16.67 -20.65
N ASP A 322 -34.07 -16.21 -19.41
CA ASP A 322 -34.78 -16.61 -18.18
C ASP A 322 -34.91 -18.14 -17.94
N SER A 323 -33.89 -18.91 -18.38
CA SER A 323 -33.94 -20.37 -18.34
C SER A 323 -33.53 -20.97 -16.99
N PHE A 324 -34.52 -21.39 -16.20
CA PHE A 324 -34.27 -22.15 -14.97
C PHE A 324 -33.60 -23.52 -15.21
N GLU A 325 -33.75 -24.13 -16.39
CA GLU A 325 -33.04 -25.36 -16.78
C GLU A 325 -31.51 -25.15 -16.82
N ALA A 326 -31.04 -23.92 -17.05
CA ALA A 326 -29.62 -23.57 -17.07
C ALA A 326 -28.95 -23.52 -15.70
N VAL A 327 -29.72 -23.44 -14.60
CA VAL A 327 -29.17 -23.20 -13.25
C VAL A 327 -28.08 -24.20 -12.85
N PRO A 328 -28.20 -25.53 -13.06
CA PRO A 328 -27.13 -26.48 -12.72
C PRO A 328 -25.79 -26.17 -13.43
N GLY A 329 -25.83 -25.98 -14.75
CA GLY A 329 -24.63 -25.69 -15.54
C GLY A 329 -24.03 -24.32 -15.24
N LEU A 330 -24.86 -23.31 -14.97
CA LEU A 330 -24.40 -22.00 -14.52
C LEU A 330 -23.74 -22.07 -13.13
N ILE A 331 -24.21 -22.94 -12.23
CA ILE A 331 -23.56 -23.18 -10.93
C ILE A 331 -22.21 -23.88 -11.13
N ASP A 332 -22.09 -24.82 -12.06
CA ASP A 332 -20.81 -25.45 -12.41
C ASP A 332 -19.82 -24.44 -13.00
N ALA A 333 -20.28 -23.55 -13.89
CA ALA A 333 -19.49 -22.47 -14.51
C ALA A 333 -18.91 -21.44 -13.51
N LEU A 334 -19.40 -21.37 -12.26
CA LEU A 334 -18.75 -20.62 -11.17
C LEU A 334 -17.33 -21.13 -10.83
N SER A 335 -17.02 -22.37 -11.22
CA SER A 335 -15.68 -22.97 -11.08
C SER A 335 -14.82 -22.88 -12.34
N ASP A 336 -15.26 -22.22 -13.41
CA ASP A 336 -14.48 -22.08 -14.65
C ASP A 336 -13.09 -21.49 -14.37
N SER A 337 -12.08 -21.87 -15.16
CA SER A 337 -10.72 -21.35 -15.06
C SER A 337 -10.60 -19.82 -15.23
N GLN A 338 -11.48 -19.21 -16.03
CA GLN A 338 -11.45 -17.82 -16.47
C GLN A 338 -12.45 -16.93 -15.72
N ALA A 339 -11.99 -15.76 -15.27
CA ALA A 339 -12.78 -14.86 -14.43
C ALA A 339 -14.07 -14.36 -15.12
N ALA A 340 -14.01 -14.07 -16.42
CA ALA A 340 -15.15 -13.55 -17.18
C ALA A 340 -16.30 -14.57 -17.31
N VAL A 341 -16.00 -15.87 -17.42
CA VAL A 341 -17.01 -16.94 -17.42
C VAL A 341 -17.67 -17.04 -16.04
N ARG A 342 -16.87 -17.04 -14.96
CA ARG A 342 -17.37 -17.03 -13.57
C ARG A 342 -18.23 -15.80 -13.27
N GLU A 343 -17.91 -14.65 -13.85
CA GLU A 343 -18.66 -13.40 -13.71
C GLU A 343 -20.01 -13.46 -14.47
N ALA A 344 -20.00 -13.87 -15.73
CA ALA A 344 -21.23 -14.09 -16.51
C ALA A 344 -22.17 -15.10 -15.84
N ALA A 345 -21.61 -16.21 -15.34
CA ALA A 345 -22.37 -17.25 -14.64
C ALA A 345 -23.06 -16.74 -13.37
N VAL A 346 -22.39 -15.94 -12.51
CA VAL A 346 -23.06 -15.39 -11.32
C VAL A 346 -24.05 -14.27 -11.65
N VAL A 347 -23.86 -13.52 -12.74
CA VAL A 347 -24.86 -12.55 -13.22
C VAL A 347 -26.12 -13.28 -13.68
N ALA A 348 -26.00 -14.32 -14.50
CA ALA A 348 -27.13 -15.14 -14.93
C ALA A 348 -27.86 -15.79 -13.74
N LEU A 349 -27.12 -16.38 -12.79
CA LEU A 349 -27.73 -16.96 -11.58
C LEU A 349 -28.47 -15.92 -10.71
N ARG A 350 -27.97 -14.68 -10.63
CA ARG A 350 -28.64 -13.57 -9.93
C ARG A 350 -29.94 -13.15 -10.63
N ILE A 351 -29.98 -13.16 -11.97
CA ILE A 351 -31.18 -12.88 -12.77
C ILE A 351 -32.24 -13.95 -12.47
N LEU A 352 -31.93 -15.22 -12.75
CA LEU A 352 -32.85 -16.35 -12.61
C LEU A 352 -33.39 -16.52 -11.17
N SER A 353 -32.51 -16.47 -10.16
CA SER A 353 -32.89 -16.79 -8.78
C SER A 353 -33.41 -15.60 -7.95
N GLY A 354 -33.13 -14.37 -8.39
CA GLY A 354 -33.25 -13.17 -7.56
C GLY A 354 -32.39 -13.18 -6.27
N LYS A 355 -31.37 -14.04 -6.16
CA LYS A 355 -30.49 -14.14 -4.97
C LYS A 355 -29.10 -13.59 -5.24
N ASP A 356 -28.51 -12.91 -4.25
CA ASP A 356 -27.09 -12.56 -4.24
C ASP A 356 -26.31 -13.34 -3.17
N PHE A 357 -25.87 -14.54 -3.52
CA PHE A 357 -24.83 -15.25 -2.75
C PHE A 357 -23.47 -14.66 -3.11
N ARG A 358 -23.11 -13.54 -2.44
CA ARG A 358 -21.88 -12.75 -2.62
C ARG A 358 -20.69 -13.56 -3.15
N PHE A 359 -20.36 -13.34 -4.42
CA PHE A 359 -19.32 -14.05 -5.15
C PHE A 359 -18.30 -13.04 -5.69
N ASP A 360 -17.02 -13.36 -5.54
CA ASP A 360 -15.91 -12.61 -6.12
C ASP A 360 -15.27 -13.48 -7.23
N PRO A 361 -15.44 -13.14 -8.52
CA PRO A 361 -14.83 -13.89 -9.62
C PRO A 361 -13.29 -13.95 -9.55
N LEU A 362 -12.63 -12.96 -8.96
CA LEU A 362 -11.17 -12.92 -8.79
C LEU A 362 -10.70 -13.46 -7.43
N GLY A 363 -11.64 -13.70 -6.52
CA GLY A 363 -11.41 -14.17 -5.16
C GLY A 363 -10.76 -15.56 -5.08
N LYS A 364 -10.26 -15.91 -3.90
CA LYS A 364 -9.59 -17.19 -3.65
C LYS A 364 -10.54 -18.35 -3.94
N GLU A 365 -10.01 -19.41 -4.54
CA GLU A 365 -10.78 -20.60 -4.91
C GLU A 365 -11.59 -21.18 -3.74
N GLY A 366 -10.97 -21.33 -2.57
CA GLY A 366 -11.65 -21.81 -1.35
C GLY A 366 -12.78 -20.91 -0.83
N ASP A 367 -12.88 -19.65 -1.29
CA ASP A 367 -13.99 -18.76 -1.00
C ASP A 367 -15.06 -18.82 -2.10
N ARG A 368 -14.66 -18.90 -3.38
CA ARG A 368 -15.57 -19.18 -4.51
C ARG A 368 -16.30 -20.50 -4.34
N ASN A 369 -15.62 -21.55 -3.87
CA ASN A 369 -16.19 -22.88 -3.66
C ASN A 369 -17.25 -22.89 -2.53
N LYS A 370 -17.16 -21.98 -1.53
CA LYS A 370 -18.20 -21.80 -0.50
C LYS A 370 -19.46 -21.15 -1.09
N ALA A 371 -19.27 -20.14 -1.93
CA ALA A 371 -20.38 -19.49 -2.63
C ALA A 371 -21.05 -20.47 -3.61
N GLN A 372 -20.29 -21.24 -4.39
CA GLN A 372 -20.83 -22.31 -5.24
C GLN A 372 -21.57 -23.38 -4.42
N SER A 373 -21.04 -23.81 -3.26
CA SER A 373 -21.75 -24.73 -2.36
C SER A 373 -23.07 -24.14 -1.85
N SER A 374 -23.13 -22.81 -1.64
CA SER A 374 -24.35 -22.11 -1.24
C SER A 374 -25.38 -22.09 -2.38
N TRP A 375 -24.94 -21.85 -3.62
CA TRP A 375 -25.76 -21.97 -4.82
C TRP A 375 -26.29 -23.39 -5.05
N ARG A 376 -25.44 -24.43 -4.96
CA ARG A 376 -25.84 -25.85 -5.08
C ARG A 376 -26.89 -26.21 -4.03
N LYS A 377 -26.71 -25.75 -2.80
CA LYS A 377 -27.69 -25.96 -1.73
C LYS A 377 -29.02 -25.26 -2.07
N TRP A 378 -28.98 -23.98 -2.42
CA TRP A 378 -30.20 -23.25 -2.79
C TRP A 378 -30.96 -23.96 -3.92
N TRP A 379 -30.26 -24.40 -4.98
CA TRP A 379 -30.90 -25.15 -6.06
C TRP A 379 -31.54 -26.46 -5.56
N ALA A 380 -30.82 -27.27 -4.77
CA ALA A 380 -31.39 -28.49 -4.19
C ALA A 380 -32.58 -28.25 -3.24
N ASP A 381 -32.62 -27.08 -2.57
CA ASP A 381 -33.74 -26.66 -1.72
C ASP A 381 -34.93 -26.07 -2.54
N ASN A 382 -34.81 -25.84 -3.86
CA ASN A 382 -35.78 -25.10 -4.70
C ASN A 382 -36.11 -25.76 -6.06
N SER A 383 -35.43 -26.84 -6.46
CA SER A 383 -35.55 -27.42 -7.81
C SER A 383 -36.86 -28.17 -8.08
N GLU A 384 -37.61 -28.55 -7.05
CA GLU A 384 -38.93 -29.19 -7.22
C GLU A 384 -39.96 -28.20 -7.77
N ASP A 385 -40.02 -26.98 -7.23
CA ASP A 385 -40.92 -25.91 -7.70
C ASP A 385 -40.60 -25.46 -9.14
N ALA A 386 -39.31 -25.42 -9.51
CA ALA A 386 -38.84 -24.95 -10.82
C ALA A 386 -39.20 -25.89 -12.00
N SER A 387 -39.76 -27.07 -11.74
CA SER A 387 -40.11 -28.07 -12.76
C SER A 387 -41.62 -28.20 -13.03
N GLY A 388 -42.45 -27.34 -12.42
CA GLY A 388 -43.92 -27.40 -12.48
C GLY A 388 -44.64 -26.14 -12.98
N GLY A 389 -43.94 -25.24 -13.69
CA GLY A 389 -44.48 -23.99 -14.26
C GLY A 389 -45.03 -24.13 -15.67
#